data_AF-A0A8T1VBA6-F1
#
_entry.id   AF-A0A8T1VBA6-F1
#
_cell.length_a   1.000
_cell.length_b   1.000
_cell.length_c   1.000
_cell.angle_alpha   90.00
_cell.angle_beta   90.00
_cell.angle_gamma   90.00
#
_symmetry.space_group_name_H-M   'P 1'
#
loop_
_entity.id
_entity.type
_entity.pdbx_description
1 polymer ?
#
loop_
_entity_poly.entity_id
_entity_poly.type
_entity_poly.pdbx_seq_one_letter_code
_entity_poly.pdbx_strand_id
1 'polypeptide(L)'
;MSWPWSLVVGDNKRALDEYTSKIFMNGHNTISMHNTCEDSLLASPLILDLVLVCELSERITLKKEGAKDVEHMHSVLSVLSYMLKAPLVPRGTPAVNALFAQRECVINIFRAREPHAAGEQAGRRDRRAPVNLGWLDSNRPAGSTATCI
;
A
#
# COMPACT_ATOMS: atom_id res chain seq x y z
N MET A 1 -18.24 31.78 7.31
CA MET A 1 -18.09 30.32 7.28
C MET A 1 -16.76 29.97 7.95
N SER A 2 -16.77 29.83 9.27
CA SER A 2 -15.57 29.45 10.03
C SER A 2 -15.50 27.93 10.09
N TRP A 3 -14.46 27.36 9.50
CA TRP A 3 -14.11 25.96 9.68
C TRP A 3 -13.88 25.68 11.18
N PRO A 4 -14.28 24.51 11.71
CA PRO A 4 -14.13 24.17 13.13
C PRO A 4 -12.68 23.77 13.46
N TRP A 5 -11.73 24.66 13.21
CA TRP A 5 -10.37 24.53 13.74
C TRP A 5 -10.40 25.06 15.17
N SER A 6 -10.48 24.17 16.15
CA SER A 6 -10.34 24.56 17.55
C SER A 6 -8.88 24.87 17.84
N LEU A 7 -8.55 26.16 17.92
CA LEU A 7 -7.20 26.65 18.24
C LEU A 7 -6.69 26.16 19.61
N VAL A 8 -7.59 25.69 20.48
CA VAL A 8 -7.30 25.22 21.84
C VAL A 8 -6.54 23.90 21.86
N VAL A 9 -6.62 23.10 20.79
CA VAL A 9 -6.10 21.73 20.79
C VAL A 9 -4.68 21.63 20.22
N GLY A 10 -4.16 22.71 19.61
CA GLY A 10 -2.79 22.76 19.10
C GLY A 10 -2.48 21.61 18.14
N ASP A 11 -1.36 20.92 18.38
CA ASP A 11 -0.92 19.73 17.61
C ASP A 11 -1.62 18.43 18.04
N ASN A 12 -2.35 18.44 19.16
CA ASN A 12 -3.05 17.26 19.67
C ASN A 12 -4.39 17.10 18.95
N LYS A 13 -4.37 16.43 17.80
CA LYS A 13 -5.58 16.11 17.06
C LYS A 13 -6.39 15.04 17.77
N ARG A 14 -7.68 15.33 17.92
CA ARG A 14 -8.68 14.39 18.44
C ARG A 14 -9.49 13.85 17.29
N ALA A 15 -9.28 12.57 16.97
CA ALA A 15 -10.09 11.84 16.02
C ALA A 15 -11.17 11.07 16.78
N LEU A 16 -12.40 11.15 16.26
CA LEU A 16 -13.57 10.43 16.75
C LEU A 16 -14.17 9.71 15.55
N ASP A 17 -14.11 8.39 15.59
CA ASP A 17 -14.67 7.54 14.53
C ASP A 17 -15.71 6.61 15.13
N GLU A 18 -16.88 6.51 14.47
CA GLU A 18 -17.94 5.60 14.85
C GLU A 18 -18.25 4.66 13.68
N TYR A 19 -18.08 3.35 13.92
CA TYR A 19 -18.31 2.31 12.93
C TYR A 19 -19.50 1.46 13.36
N THR A 20 -20.63 1.62 12.67
CA THR A 20 -21.81 0.77 12.87
C THR A 20 -21.92 -0.26 11.75
N SER A 21 -21.86 -1.54 12.11
CA SER A 21 -21.97 -2.69 11.20
C SER A 21 -23.23 -3.50 11.51
N LYS A 22 -23.89 -4.03 10.48
CA LYS A 22 -25.00 -4.98 10.66
C LYS A 22 -24.45 -6.39 10.78
N ILE A 23 -24.85 -7.09 11.83
CA ILE A 23 -24.53 -8.49 12.08
C ILE A 23 -25.75 -9.38 11.80
N PHE A 24 -25.57 -10.69 11.91
CA PHE A 24 -26.62 -11.66 11.66
C PHE A 24 -27.87 -11.40 12.52
N MET A 25 -29.05 -11.81 12.02
CA MET A 25 -30.36 -11.56 12.65
C MET A 25 -30.65 -10.09 12.97
N ASN A 26 -30.25 -9.18 12.08
CA ASN A 26 -30.53 -7.75 12.19
C ASN A 26 -29.94 -7.10 13.47
N GLY A 27 -28.95 -7.74 14.09
CA GLY A 27 -28.16 -7.14 15.15
C GLY A 27 -27.29 -6.01 14.60
N HIS A 28 -26.94 -5.05 15.46
CA HIS A 28 -26.06 -3.95 15.13
C HIS A 28 -24.85 -3.99 16.06
N ASN A 29 -23.65 -3.87 15.49
CA ASN A 29 -22.41 -3.73 16.23
C ASN A 29 -21.85 -2.34 15.98
N THR A 30 -21.75 -1.53 17.02
CA THR A 30 -21.25 -0.16 16.95
C THR A 30 -19.95 -0.05 17.73
N ILE A 31 -18.88 0.34 17.05
CA ILE A 31 -17.55 0.56 17.62
C ILE A 31 -17.28 2.07 17.58
N SER A 32 -17.13 2.69 18.75
CA SER A 32 -16.71 4.09 18.88
C SER A 32 -15.24 4.13 19.27
N MET A 33 -14.42 4.81 18.46
CA MET A 33 -12.99 4.99 18.69
C MET A 33 -12.69 6.47 18.87
N HIS A 34 -12.05 6.79 20.00
CA HIS A 34 -11.49 8.10 20.26
C HIS A 34 -9.97 7.98 20.27
N ASN A 35 -9.32 8.68 19.36
CA ASN A 35 -7.86 8.72 19.27
C ASN A 35 -7.38 10.15 19.48
N THR A 36 -6.43 10.32 20.39
CA THR A 36 -5.70 11.58 20.57
C THR A 36 -4.29 11.37 20.06
N CYS A 37 -3.92 12.08 19.01
CA CYS A 37 -2.61 11.97 18.39
C CYS A 37 -2.00 13.35 18.25
N GLU A 38 -0.71 13.46 18.53
CA GLU A 38 0.09 14.59 18.07
C GLU A 38 0.36 14.38 16.58
N ASP A 39 -0.24 15.23 15.73
CA ASP A 39 -0.16 15.08 14.28
C ASP A 39 1.29 15.17 13.79
N SER A 40 2.10 16.03 14.41
CA SER A 40 3.52 16.17 14.08
C SER A 40 4.37 14.95 14.45
N LEU A 41 4.12 14.33 15.60
CA LEU A 41 4.81 13.11 16.03
C LEU A 41 4.46 11.92 15.15
N LEU A 42 3.22 11.85 14.65
CA LEU A 42 2.81 10.79 13.73
C LEU A 42 3.33 11.03 12.30
N ALA A 43 3.42 12.28 11.86
CA ALA A 43 3.89 12.63 10.51
C ALA A 43 5.41 12.48 10.32
N SER A 44 6.20 12.79 11.35
CA SER A 44 7.67 12.76 11.28
C SER A 44 8.25 11.40 10.82
N PRO A 45 7.88 10.24 11.41
CA PRO A 45 8.39 8.95 10.95
C PRO A 45 7.85 8.56 9.56
N LEU A 46 6.61 8.94 9.22
CA LEU A 46 6.05 8.67 7.89
C LEU A 46 6.82 9.38 6.78
N ILE A 47 7.26 10.62 7.01
CA ILE A 47 8.09 11.36 6.05
C ILE A 47 9.46 10.70 5.89
N LEU A 48 10.07 10.26 7.00
CA LEU A 48 11.36 9.54 6.93
C LEU A 48 11.23 8.25 6.14
N ASP A 49 10.20 7.44 6.39
CA ASP A 49 9.95 6.20 5.66
C ASP A 49 9.69 6.44 4.17
N LEU A 50 8.96 7.51 3.83
CA LEU A 50 8.69 7.89 2.43
C LEU A 50 10.00 8.17 1.67
N VAL A 51 10.91 8.96 2.25
CA VAL A 51 12.19 9.28 1.62
C VAL A 51 13.07 8.04 1.50
N LEU A 52 13.14 7.22 2.54
CA LEU A 52 13.94 6.00 2.55
C LEU A 52 13.46 4.99 1.49
N VAL A 53 12.14 4.74 1.41
CA VAL A 53 11.59 3.79 0.43
C VAL A 53 11.72 4.34 -1.00
N CYS A 54 11.60 5.65 -1.19
CA CYS A 54 11.83 6.29 -2.50
C CYS A 54 13.26 6.07 -2.98
N GLU A 55 14.24 6.34 -2.11
CA GLU A 55 15.67 6.19 -2.40
C GLU A 55 16.03 4.73 -2.70
N LEU A 56 15.51 3.79 -1.89
CA LEU A 56 15.68 2.36 -2.12
C LEU A 56 15.06 1.91 -3.46
N SER A 57 13.91 2.46 -3.83
CA SER A 57 13.21 2.12 -5.08
C SER A 57 13.98 2.59 -6.31
N GLU A 58 14.65 3.76 -6.24
CA GLU A 58 15.51 4.24 -7.33
C GLU A 58 16.75 3.36 -7.52
N ARG A 59 17.30 2.81 -6.42
CA ARG A 59 18.42 1.85 -6.47
C ARG A 59 18.03 0.46 -6.94
N ILE A 60 16.74 0.12 -6.97
CA ILE A 60 16.28 -1.17 -7.46
C ILE A 60 16.18 -1.12 -8.97
N THR A 61 16.94 -2.02 -9.60
CA THR A 61 16.89 -2.26 -11.04
C THR A 61 16.27 -3.63 -11.30
N LEU A 62 15.35 -3.66 -12.26
CA LEU A 62 14.60 -4.86 -12.62
C LEU A 62 15.04 -5.33 -14.01
N LYS A 63 15.17 -6.64 -14.16
CA LYS A 63 15.43 -7.27 -15.45
C LYS A 63 14.35 -8.29 -15.72
N LYS A 64 13.61 -8.11 -16.80
CA LYS A 64 12.63 -9.09 -17.26
C LYS A 64 13.36 -10.33 -17.77
N GLU A 65 12.83 -11.50 -17.47
CA GLU A 65 13.39 -12.77 -17.96
C GLU A 65 13.38 -12.77 -19.50
N GLY A 66 14.56 -12.85 -20.11
CA GLY A 66 14.76 -12.77 -21.56
C GLY A 66 14.99 -11.36 -22.14
N ALA A 67 14.89 -10.29 -21.35
CA ALA A 67 15.27 -8.94 -21.79
C ALA A 67 16.79 -8.71 -21.63
N LYS A 68 17.41 -7.98 -22.57
CA LYS A 68 18.84 -7.62 -22.49
C LYS A 68 19.07 -6.43 -21.56
N ASP A 69 18.15 -5.49 -21.57
CA ASP A 69 18.26 -4.22 -20.86
C ASP A 69 17.66 -4.30 -19.46
N VAL A 70 18.24 -3.50 -18.57
CA VAL A 70 17.83 -3.36 -17.20
C VAL A 70 16.97 -2.11 -17.11
N GLU A 71 15.78 -2.24 -16.53
CA GLU A 71 14.80 -1.15 -16.42
C GLU A 71 14.62 -0.73 -14.96
N HIS A 72 14.33 0.55 -14.76
CA HIS A 72 13.92 1.07 -13.46
C HIS A 72 12.41 0.89 -13.24
N MET A 73 11.97 1.02 -11.98
CA MET A 73 10.55 1.04 -11.67
C MET A 73 9.84 2.23 -12.36
N HIS A 74 8.54 2.06 -12.62
CA HIS A 74 7.70 3.11 -13.18
C HIS A 74 7.76 4.38 -12.32
N SER A 75 7.72 5.56 -12.96
CA SER A 75 7.86 6.87 -12.29
C SER A 75 6.83 7.11 -11.18
N VAL A 76 5.65 6.51 -11.31
CA VAL A 76 4.65 6.41 -10.24
C VAL A 76 4.94 5.17 -9.40
N LEU A 77 5.62 5.37 -8.27
CA LEU A 77 5.97 4.33 -7.31
C LEU A 77 4.75 3.91 -6.47
N SER A 78 4.01 2.90 -6.93
CA SER A 78 2.87 2.33 -6.21
C SER A 78 3.24 1.71 -4.85
N VAL A 79 4.51 1.42 -4.61
CA VAL A 79 5.07 0.94 -3.33
C VAL A 79 4.87 1.97 -2.21
N LEU A 80 4.90 3.27 -2.53
CA LEU A 80 4.71 4.35 -1.56
C LEU A 80 3.27 4.48 -1.05
N SER A 81 2.33 3.72 -1.64
CA SER A 81 0.90 3.77 -1.28
C SER A 81 0.61 3.44 0.19
N TYR A 82 1.52 2.70 0.85
CA TYR A 82 1.40 2.38 2.28
C TYR A 82 1.38 3.62 3.18
N MET A 83 2.08 4.69 2.78
CA MET A 83 2.28 5.90 3.58
C MET A 83 1.40 7.07 3.11
N LEU A 84 0.65 6.90 2.02
CA LEU A 84 -0.17 7.94 1.40
C LEU A 84 -1.66 7.65 1.58
N LYS A 85 -2.41 8.67 2.02
CA LYS A 85 -3.87 8.57 2.16
C LYS A 85 -4.61 8.47 0.83
N ALA A 86 -4.05 9.05 -0.23
CA ALA A 86 -4.56 8.98 -1.59
C ALA A 86 -3.41 8.60 -2.53
N PRO A 87 -3.14 7.30 -2.72
CA PRO A 87 -2.02 6.86 -3.53
C PRO A 87 -2.23 7.21 -5.01
N LEU A 88 -1.22 7.79 -5.63
CA LEU A 88 -1.18 7.94 -7.06
C LEU A 88 -0.82 6.59 -7.68
N VAL A 89 -1.66 6.13 -8.61
CA VAL A 89 -1.46 4.89 -9.35
C VAL A 89 -1.28 5.19 -10.84
N PRO A 90 -0.51 4.36 -11.58
CA PRO A 90 -0.49 4.40 -13.03
C PRO A 90 -1.89 4.39 -13.66
N ARG A 91 -2.00 4.82 -14.92
CA ARG A 91 -3.30 4.87 -15.59
C ARG A 91 -3.78 3.44 -15.90
N GLY A 92 -5.07 3.17 -15.65
CA GLY A 92 -5.74 1.92 -16.04
C GLY A 92 -5.78 0.84 -14.95
N THR A 93 -5.58 1.22 -13.70
CA THR A 93 -4.98 0.31 -12.73
C THR A 93 -5.54 0.68 -11.33
N PRO A 94 -6.15 -0.26 -10.57
CA PRO A 94 -7.01 0.10 -9.44
C PRO A 94 -6.23 0.54 -8.19
N ALA A 95 -6.67 1.62 -7.54
CA ALA A 95 -6.13 2.03 -6.24
C ALA A 95 -6.56 1.06 -5.14
N VAL A 96 -5.59 0.45 -4.45
CA VAL A 96 -5.81 -0.45 -3.31
C VAL A 96 -5.59 0.33 -2.03
N ASN A 97 -6.63 0.52 -1.22
CA ASN A 97 -6.59 1.29 0.04
C ASN A 97 -6.58 0.40 1.30
N ALA A 98 -6.19 -0.87 1.17
CA ALA A 98 -6.08 -1.80 2.28
C ALA A 98 -4.65 -1.81 2.84
N LEU A 99 -4.46 -1.22 4.02
CA LEU A 99 -3.14 -1.02 4.64
C LEU A 99 -2.30 -2.31 4.74
N PHE A 100 -2.91 -3.42 5.17
CA PHE A 100 -2.22 -4.70 5.29
C PHE A 100 -1.83 -5.29 3.93
N ALA A 101 -2.67 -5.14 2.90
CA ALA A 101 -2.34 -5.61 1.56
C ALA A 101 -1.18 -4.79 0.96
N GLN A 102 -1.17 -3.48 1.20
CA GLN A 102 -0.06 -2.61 0.81
C GLN A 102 1.23 -2.99 1.54
N ARG A 103 1.18 -3.27 2.86
CA ARG A 103 2.32 -3.74 3.64
C ARG A 103 2.92 -5.04 3.10
N GLU A 104 2.07 -6.03 2.82
CA GLU A 104 2.51 -7.31 2.27
C GLU A 104 3.14 -7.15 0.88
N CYS A 105 2.66 -6.21 0.06
CA CYS A 105 3.29 -5.87 -1.22
C CYS A 105 4.75 -5.41 -1.03
N VAL A 106 4.99 -4.45 -0.12
CA VAL A 106 6.34 -3.96 0.19
C VAL A 106 7.26 -5.09 0.68
N ILE A 107 6.76 -5.92 1.59
CA ILE A 107 7.52 -7.06 2.14
C ILE A 107 7.87 -8.07 1.05
N ASN A 108 6.93 -8.38 0.16
CA ASN A 108 7.16 -9.34 -0.92
C ASN A 108 8.20 -8.83 -1.93
N ILE A 109 8.19 -7.53 -2.23
CA ILE A 109 9.22 -6.92 -3.09
C ILE A 109 10.61 -7.05 -2.46
N PHE A 110 10.74 -6.76 -1.16
CA PHE A 110 12.03 -6.88 -0.48
C PHE A 110 12.47 -8.33 -0.29
N ARG A 111 11.54 -9.26 -0.02
CA ARG A 111 11.83 -10.70 0.03
C ARG A 111 12.29 -11.25 -1.32
N ALA A 112 11.70 -10.80 -2.43
CA ALA A 112 12.07 -11.27 -3.76
C ALA A 112 13.53 -10.90 -4.14
N ARG A 113 14.11 -9.91 -3.48
CA ARG A 113 15.52 -9.51 -3.67
C ARG A 113 16.50 -10.45 -2.95
N GLU A 114 16.08 -11.13 -1.88
CA GLU A 114 16.92 -12.08 -1.17
C GLU A 114 16.77 -13.49 -1.77
N PRO A 115 17.82 -14.08 -2.37
CA PRO A 115 17.72 -15.36 -3.08
C PRO A 115 17.37 -16.56 -2.17
N HIS A 116 17.37 -16.41 -0.85
CA HIS A 116 17.16 -17.50 0.11
C HIS A 116 15.70 -17.77 0.51
N ALA A 117 14.74 -16.87 0.18
CA ALA A 117 13.37 -16.95 0.72
C ALA A 117 12.30 -17.45 -0.26
N ALA A 118 12.66 -17.75 -1.52
CA ALA A 118 11.69 -18.21 -2.53
C ALA A 118 11.13 -19.62 -2.25
N GLY A 119 11.76 -20.40 -1.36
CA GLY A 119 11.38 -21.80 -1.09
C GLY A 119 10.38 -22.01 0.05
N GLU A 120 10.20 -21.07 0.97
CA GLU A 120 9.53 -21.37 2.25
C GLU A 120 8.03 -20.99 2.28
N GLN A 121 7.54 -20.25 1.29
CA GLN A 121 6.11 -19.92 1.15
C GLN A 121 5.33 -20.92 0.29
N ALA A 122 6.01 -21.85 -0.41
CA ALA A 122 5.37 -22.89 -1.22
C ALA A 122 4.55 -23.91 -0.40
N GLY A 123 4.71 -23.93 0.93
CA GLY A 123 3.94 -24.80 1.84
C GLY A 123 2.55 -24.29 2.23
N ARG A 124 2.22 -23.02 1.96
CA ARG A 124 0.90 -22.46 2.26
C ARG A 124 0.26 -22.06 0.93
N ARG A 125 -0.59 -22.94 0.39
CA ARG A 125 -1.59 -22.63 -0.66
C ARG A 125 -2.50 -21.52 -0.14
N ASP A 126 -1.99 -20.30 -0.10
CA ASP A 126 -2.75 -19.13 0.21
C ASP A 126 -3.33 -18.63 -1.10
N ARG A 127 -4.66 -18.60 -1.17
CA ARG A 127 -5.44 -18.03 -2.27
C ARG A 127 -5.30 -16.50 -2.34
N ARG A 128 -4.17 -15.95 -1.90
CA ARG A 128 -3.84 -14.54 -2.04
C ARG A 128 -3.45 -14.34 -3.49
N ALA A 129 -4.20 -13.48 -4.16
CA ALA A 129 -4.00 -13.13 -5.55
C ALA A 129 -2.50 -12.94 -5.82
N PRO A 130 -1.95 -13.52 -6.91
CA PRO A 130 -0.57 -13.27 -7.28
C PRO A 130 -0.38 -11.76 -7.31
N VAL A 131 0.77 -11.28 -6.79
CA VAL A 131 1.18 -9.89 -7.01
C VAL A 131 1.22 -9.72 -8.52
N ASN A 132 0.17 -9.11 -9.05
CA ASN A 132 0.03 -8.92 -10.48
C ASN A 132 1.09 -7.88 -10.85
N LEU A 133 2.24 -8.35 -11.33
CA LEU A 133 3.32 -7.50 -11.86
C LEU A 133 2.95 -6.94 -13.24
N GLY A 134 1.71 -7.11 -13.72
CA GLY A 134 1.20 -6.51 -14.96
C GLY A 134 1.19 -4.97 -14.97
N TRP A 135 1.50 -4.33 -13.84
CA TRP A 135 1.75 -2.90 -13.73
C TRP A 135 3.12 -2.47 -14.28
N LEU A 136 4.01 -3.44 -14.53
CA LEU A 136 5.31 -3.22 -15.16
C LEU A 136 5.24 -3.19 -16.71
N ASP A 137 4.08 -3.52 -17.29
CA ASP A 137 3.89 -3.58 -18.74
C ASP A 137 2.86 -2.51 -19.16
N SER A 138 3.35 -1.33 -19.52
CA SER A 138 2.56 -0.16 -19.94
C SER A 138 1.83 -0.35 -21.27
N ASN A 139 1.93 -1.52 -21.92
CA ASN A 139 1.44 -1.74 -23.29
C ASN A 139 0.38 -2.85 -23.42
N ARG A 140 -0.25 -3.30 -22.33
CA ARG A 140 -1.27 -4.37 -22.38
C ARG A 140 -2.71 -3.79 -22.36
N PRO A 141 -3.60 -4.15 -23.31
CA PRO A 141 -4.98 -3.67 -23.34
C PRO A 141 -5.83 -4.21 -22.17
N ALA A 142 -6.77 -3.37 -21.73
CA ALA A 142 -7.61 -3.50 -20.53
C ALA A 142 -8.68 -4.64 -20.58
N GLY A 143 -8.28 -5.86 -20.91
CA GLY A 143 -9.21 -7.00 -21.00
C GLY A 143 -8.62 -8.40 -20.88
N SER A 144 -7.31 -8.56 -20.62
CA SER A 144 -6.69 -9.88 -20.50
C SER A 144 -6.63 -10.33 -19.03
N THR A 145 -7.54 -11.21 -18.62
CA THR A 145 -7.39 -12.02 -17.39
C THR A 145 -6.15 -12.91 -17.53
N ALA A 146 -5.04 -12.51 -16.93
CA ALA A 146 -3.88 -13.39 -16.75
C ALA A 146 -4.04 -14.12 -15.41
N THR A 147 -4.59 -15.32 -15.49
CA THR A 147 -4.46 -16.36 -14.46
C THR A 147 -3.16 -17.09 -14.73
N CYS A 148 -2.22 -17.10 -13.79
CA CYS A 148 -1.12 -18.06 -13.79
C CYS A 148 -0.78 -18.45 -12.34
N ILE A 149 -1.05 -19.73 -12.07
CA ILE A 149 -0.29 -20.73 -11.29
C ILE A 149 0.77 -20.19 -10.33
#